data_AF-A0A1Y3MPS5-F1
#
_entry.id   AF-A0A1Y3MPS5-F1
#
_cell.length_a   1.000
_cell.length_b   1.000
_cell.length_c   1.000
_cell.angle_alpha   90.00
_cell.angle_beta   90.00
_cell.angle_gamma   90.00
#
_symmetry.space_group_name_H-M   'P 1'
#
loop_
_entity.id
_entity.type
_entity.pdbx_description
1 polymer ?
#
loop_
_entity_poly.entity_id
_entity_poly.type
_entity_poly.pdbx_seq_one_letter_code
_entity_poly.pdbx_strand_id
1 'polypeptide(L)'
;MRACGFESTYCCNGEQNVTNIGKRIKKVILLGDELPTVSFFTERIRFSFQAPITVVTRNKRYPVRLYQTIGATFVVFTNCDNISFLFFE
;
A
#
# COMPACT_ATOMS: atom_id res chain seq x y z
N MET A 1 19.21 -2.83 20.00
CA MET A 1 19.02 -2.61 18.55
C MET A 1 17.59 -2.17 18.31
N ARG A 2 17.36 -1.01 17.67
CA ARG A 2 16.01 -0.72 17.14
C ARG A 2 15.82 -1.63 15.93
N ALA A 3 14.78 -2.45 15.92
CA ALA A 3 14.37 -3.15 14.72
C ALA A 3 13.99 -2.08 13.67
N CYS A 4 14.85 -1.87 12.68
CA CYS A 4 14.58 -1.00 11.55
C CYS A 4 13.91 -1.88 10.49
N GLY A 5 12.60 -1.76 10.31
CA GLY A 5 11.85 -2.59 9.38
C GLY A 5 10.35 -2.31 9.42
N PHE A 6 9.60 -3.06 8.63
CA PHE A 6 8.14 -3.05 8.68
C PHE A 6 7.66 -3.81 9.91
N GLU A 7 6.75 -3.23 10.68
CA GLU A 7 6.18 -3.89 11.88
C GLU A 7 5.15 -4.96 11.49
N SER A 8 4.44 -4.77 10.38
CA SER A 8 3.43 -5.70 9.90
C SER A 8 3.29 -5.67 8.39
N THR A 9 2.98 -6.83 7.82
CA THR A 9 2.69 -7.06 6.40
C THR A 9 1.34 -7.76 6.30
N TYR A 10 0.46 -7.26 5.44
CA TYR A 10 -0.87 -7.83 5.23
C TYR A 10 -1.06 -8.16 3.76
N CYS A 11 -1.45 -9.40 3.46
CA CYS A 11 -1.87 -9.80 2.14
C CYS A 11 -3.40 -9.70 2.09
N CYS A 12 -3.92 -8.69 1.40
CA CYS A 12 -5.36 -8.50 1.28
C CYS A 12 -5.84 -9.09 -0.04
N ASN A 13 -6.39 -10.31 0.01
CA ASN A 13 -7.23 -10.82 -1.07
C ASN A 13 -8.53 -9.99 -1.05
N GLY A 14 -9.21 -9.80 -2.19
CA GLY A 14 -10.39 -8.91 -2.29
C GLY A 14 -11.58 -9.22 -1.37
N GLU A 15 -11.47 -10.24 -0.51
CA GLU A 15 -12.40 -10.57 0.56
C GLU A 15 -12.31 -9.56 1.72
N GLN A 16 -13.47 -9.19 2.27
CA GLN A 16 -13.64 -8.12 3.26
C GLN A 16 -13.21 -8.52 4.68
N ASN A 17 -11.95 -8.96 4.85
CA ASN A 17 -11.43 -9.27 6.17
C ASN A 17 -11.01 -7.98 6.88
N VAL A 18 -11.86 -7.50 7.78
CA VAL A 18 -11.57 -6.35 8.66
C VAL A 18 -10.40 -6.73 9.57
N THR A 19 -9.24 -6.15 9.34
CA THR A 19 -8.08 -6.32 10.22
C THR A 19 -8.06 -5.19 11.24
N ASN A 20 -8.24 -5.51 12.53
CA ASN A 20 -8.15 -4.52 13.58
C ASN A 20 -6.68 -4.18 13.87
N ILE A 21 -6.28 -2.93 13.59
CA ILE A 21 -4.94 -2.44 13.85
C ILE A 21 -5.00 -1.54 15.10
N GLY A 22 -4.70 -2.12 16.26
CA GLY A 22 -4.73 -1.41 17.56
C GLY A 22 -3.55 -0.48 17.82
N LYS A 23 -2.70 -0.21 16.82
CA LYS A 23 -1.52 0.65 16.93
C LYS A 23 -1.57 1.80 15.93
N ARG A 24 -0.98 2.93 16.31
CA ARG A 24 -0.86 4.08 15.42
C ARG A 24 0.05 3.75 14.24
N ILE A 25 -0.52 3.68 13.05
CA ILE A 25 0.24 3.55 11.81
C ILE A 25 0.89 4.89 11.46
N LYS A 26 2.20 4.88 11.22
CA LYS A 26 2.97 6.09 10.84
C LYS A 26 3.17 6.25 9.34
N LYS A 27 3.17 5.16 8.59
CA LYS A 27 3.36 5.13 7.13
C LYS A 27 2.77 3.84 6.58
N VAL A 28 2.17 3.90 5.39
CA VAL A 28 1.65 2.74 4.67
C VAL A 28 2.36 2.61 3.34
N ILE A 29 2.72 1.39 2.96
CA ILE A 29 3.18 1.04 1.62
C ILE A 29 2.13 0.10 1.02
N LEU A 30 1.53 0.52 -0.09
CA LEU A 30 0.53 -0.25 -0.83
C LEU A 30 1.16 -0.75 -2.13
N LEU A 31 1.24 -2.06 -2.27
CA LEU A 31 1.77 -2.72 -3.46
C LEU A 31 0.60 -3.16 -4.32
N GLY A 32 0.50 -2.66 -5.55
CA GLY A 32 -0.60 -3.01 -6.44
C GLY A 32 -0.48 -2.40 -7.83
N ASP A 33 -0.92 -3.16 -8.83
CA ASP A 33 -0.84 -2.78 -10.25
C ASP A 33 -2.19 -2.41 -10.84
N GLU A 34 -3.26 -3.04 -10.35
CA GLU A 34 -4.62 -2.79 -10.82
C GLU A 34 -5.19 -1.54 -10.16
N LEU A 35 -5.55 -0.55 -10.98
CA LEU A 35 -6.00 0.74 -10.50
C LEU A 35 -7.29 0.67 -9.64
N PRO A 36 -8.34 -0.07 -10.04
CA PRO A 36 -9.51 -0.31 -9.17
C PRO A 36 -9.13 -0.82 -7.77
N THR A 37 -8.26 -1.83 -7.71
CA THR A 37 -7.80 -2.44 -6.45
C THR A 37 -7.00 -1.46 -5.61
N VAL A 38 -6.05 -0.73 -6.23
CA VAL A 38 -5.28 0.32 -5.53
C VAL A 38 -6.23 1.39 -4.98
N SER A 39 -7.18 1.88 -5.79
CA SER A 39 -8.16 2.91 -5.40
C SER A 39 -8.97 2.48 -4.18
N PHE A 40 -9.49 1.26 -4.21
CA PHE A 40 -10.27 0.68 -3.12
C PHE A 40 -9.51 0.63 -1.80
N PHE A 41 -8.26 0.17 -1.81
CA PHE A 41 -7.44 0.12 -0.61
C PHE A 41 -6.99 1.50 -0.15
N THR A 42 -6.60 2.40 -1.08
CA THR A 42 -6.21 3.77 -0.71
C THR A 42 -7.33 4.51 0.00
N GLU A 43 -8.58 4.35 -0.46
CA GLU A 43 -9.74 4.97 0.16
C GLU A 43 -9.93 4.45 1.59
N ARG A 44 -9.96 3.13 1.78
CA ARG A 44 -10.12 2.52 3.11
C ARG A 44 -9.01 2.90 4.08
N ILE A 45 -7.75 2.86 3.62
CA ILE A 45 -6.61 3.24 4.45
C ILE A 45 -6.75 4.70 4.89
N ARG A 46 -7.18 5.62 4.00
CA ARG A 46 -7.39 7.03 4.35
C ARG A 46 -8.52 7.24 5.35
N PHE A 47 -9.59 6.45 5.25
CA PHE A 47 -10.67 6.51 6.23
C PHE A 47 -10.27 5.93 7.59
N SER A 48 -9.39 4.93 7.62
CA SER A 48 -8.96 4.29 8.85
C SER A 48 -7.78 4.97 9.54
N PHE A 49 -6.86 5.58 8.78
CA PHE A 49 -5.59 6.09 9.30
C PHE A 49 -5.20 7.43 8.68
N GLN A 50 -4.68 8.34 9.50
CA GLN A 50 -4.06 9.59 9.03
C GLN A 50 -2.57 9.40 8.67
N ALA A 51 -2.23 8.27 8.03
CA ALA A 51 -0.86 7.94 7.66
C ALA A 51 -0.61 8.22 6.17
N PRO A 52 0.56 8.76 5.78
CA PRO A 52 0.92 8.92 4.38
C PRO A 52 0.99 7.56 3.68
N ILE A 53 0.42 7.47 2.48
CA ILE A 53 0.36 6.25 1.66
C ILE A 53 1.37 6.35 0.54
N THR A 54 2.28 5.38 0.45
CA THR A 54 3.17 5.20 -0.69
C THR A 54 2.62 4.07 -1.56
N VAL A 55 2.16 4.39 -2.77
CA VAL A 55 1.79 3.37 -3.76
C VAL A 55 3.04 2.94 -4.50
N VAL A 56 3.27 1.64 -4.56
CA VAL A 56 4.34 1.02 -5.36
C VAL A 56 3.67 0.18 -6.43
N THR A 57 3.91 0.51 -7.69
CA THR A 57 3.19 -0.08 -8.82
C THR A 57 4.09 -0.29 -10.03
N ARG A 58 3.86 -1.37 -10.77
CA ARG A 58 4.44 -1.59 -12.10
C ARG A 58 3.63 -0.91 -13.20
N ASN A 59 2.40 -0.48 -12.88
CA ASN A 59 1.49 0.08 -13.86
C ASN A 59 1.86 1.53 -14.19
N LYS A 60 2.78 1.70 -15.14
CA LYS A 60 3.22 3.00 -15.65
C LYS A 60 2.26 3.64 -16.67
N ARG A 61 1.11 3.00 -16.95
CA ARG A 61 0.12 3.54 -17.90
C ARG A 61 -0.56 4.79 -17.34
N TYR A 62 -0.64 4.91 -16.01
CA TYR A 62 -1.29 6.03 -15.34
C TYR A 62 -0.26 7.02 -14.77
N PRO A 63 -0.50 8.33 -14.88
CA PRO A 63 0.40 9.33 -14.34
C PRO A 63 0.35 9.35 -12.81
N VAL A 64 1.44 9.78 -12.18
CA VAL A 64 1.55 9.97 -10.71
C VAL A 64 0.36 10.74 -10.14
N ARG A 65 -0.09 11.78 -10.84
CA ARG A 65 -1.21 12.64 -10.42
C ARG A 65 -2.52 11.87 -10.23
N LEU A 66 -2.76 10.81 -11.01
CA LEU A 66 -3.95 9.99 -10.87
C LEU A 66 -3.95 9.24 -9.54
N TYR A 67 -2.82 8.62 -9.19
CA TYR A 67 -2.64 7.94 -7.91
C TYR A 67 -2.73 8.91 -6.71
N GLN A 68 -2.25 10.15 -6.89
CA GLN A 68 -2.39 11.18 -5.86
C GLN A 68 -3.85 11.58 -5.63
N THR A 69 -4.65 11.72 -6.70
CA THR A 69 -6.09 12.02 -6.60
C THR A 69 -6.86 10.97 -5.81
N ILE A 70 -6.53 9.69 -5.97
CA ILE A 70 -7.16 8.59 -5.21
C ILE A 70 -6.63 8.46 -3.77
N GLY A 71 -5.58 9.21 -3.40
CA GLY A 71 -5.13 9.33 -2.03
C GLY A 71 -3.70 8.90 -1.72
N ALA A 72 -2.91 8.56 -2.73
CA ALA A 72 -1.48 8.32 -2.53
C ALA A 72 -0.76 9.64 -2.18
N THR A 73 0.12 9.60 -1.18
CA THR A 73 1.05 10.70 -0.90
C THR A 73 2.26 10.62 -1.83
N PHE A 74 2.78 9.41 -2.03
CA PHE A 74 3.93 9.12 -2.89
C PHE A 74 3.62 7.98 -3.84
N VAL A 75 4.24 7.99 -5.01
CA VAL A 75 4.09 6.95 -6.02
C VAL A 75 5.48 6.52 -6.46
N VAL A 76 5.74 5.22 -6.41
CA VAL A 76 7.00 4.61 -6.85
C VAL A 76 6.69 3.64 -7.96
N PHE A 77 7.21 3.91 -9.15
CA PHE A 77 7.13 2.95 -10.25
C PHE A 77 8.25 1.93 -10.11
N THR A 78 7.90 0.66 -10.24
CA THR A 78 8.87 -0.44 -10.17
C THR A 78 8.84 -1.30 -11.43
N ASN A 79 9.96 -1.96 -11.71
CA ASN A 79 10.07 -3.04 -12.69
C ASN A 79 10.23 -4.40 -12.00
N CYS A 80 10.19 -4.44 -10.66
CA CYS A 80 10.38 -5.68 -9.91
C CYS A 80 9.16 -6.58 -10.07
N ASP A 81 9.35 -7.71 -10.73
CA ASP A 81 8.29 -8.72 -10.92
C ASP A 81 8.16 -9.67 -9.74
N ASN A 82 9.15 -9.69 -8.85
CA ASN A 82 9.21 -10.60 -7.73
C ASN A 82 9.36 -9.83 -6.41
N ILE A 83 8.24 -9.71 -5.69
CA ILE A 83 8.19 -9.16 -4.32
C ILE A 83 8.09 -10.28 -3.28
N SER A 84 8.44 -11.52 -3.64
CA SER A 84 8.46 -12.67 -2.72
C SER A 84 9.24 -12.39 -1.43
N PHE A 85 10.25 -11.52 -1.46
CA PHE A 85 10.99 -11.06 -0.28
C PHE A 85 10.12 -10.44 0.83
N LEU A 86 8.90 -9.99 0.52
CA LEU A 86 7.95 -9.45 1.51
C LEU A 86 7.08 -10.53 2.16
N PHE A 87 7.12 -11.75 1.64
CA PHE A 87 6.28 -12.88 2.04
C PHE A 87 7.09 -14.05 2.60
N PHE A 88 8.42 -13.94 2.68
CA PHE A 88 9.26 -14.93 3.35
C PHE A 88 9.27 -14.66 4.86
N GLU A 89 8.67 -15.58 5.61
CA GLU A 89 9.01 -15.86 7.02
C GLU A 89 10.42 -16.45 7.15
#